data_AF-A0A0R2WLA5-F1
#
_entry.id   AF-A0A0R2WLA5-F1
#
_cell.length_a   1.000
_cell.length_b   1.000
_cell.length_c   1.000
_cell.angle_alpha   90.00
_cell.angle_beta   90.00
_cell.angle_gamma   90.00
#
_symmetry.space_group_name_H-M   'P 1'
#
loop_
_entity.id
_entity.type
_entity.pdbx_description
1 polymer ?
#
loop_
_entity_poly.entity_id
_entity_poly.type
_entity_poly.pdbx_seq_one_letter_code
_entity_poly.pdbx_strand_id
1 'polypeptide(L)'
;MDVTLYSHDSFDHHATPEGHPEQVARLHAVRDALADFDLDRREAPIAPWSEVLRCHSQAYIDRLMATQPAQGLAQLDGDTYLAPGSVEAGLRAVGAAQAAVDAVLSGEITRAFIAARPPGHHAETNQAMGFCLFGTVAIAAKRALDHHGLSRVAIVDFDVHHGNGTQDLLWDEERVLFCSSQQIPLYPGSGEKHERGAHGQIINQPLPPGSNGEAMRQAYLSNILPKIDDFAPELILISAGFDAHKADPLANLMWDEGDFVWLTVQICDLAVRHCHGRVVSSLEGGYDLPALAASVAAHVTVLKEHGE
;
A
#
# COMPACT_ATOMS: atom_id res chain seq x y z
N MET A 1 17.41 -11.32 8.24
CA MET A 1 17.28 -10.09 9.07
C MET A 1 15.87 -10.06 9.64
N ASP A 2 15.64 -9.43 10.79
CA ASP A 2 14.27 -9.35 11.32
C ASP A 2 13.48 -8.25 10.60
N VAL A 3 12.33 -8.64 10.05
CA VAL A 3 11.34 -7.71 9.50
C VAL A 3 10.52 -7.17 10.66
N THR A 4 10.32 -5.86 10.67
CA THR A 4 9.43 -5.24 11.65
C THR A 4 7.99 -5.28 11.15
N LEU A 5 7.09 -5.82 11.97
CA LEU A 5 5.64 -5.82 11.73
C LEU A 5 5.00 -4.69 12.54
N TYR A 6 4.38 -3.73 11.86
CA TYR A 6 3.53 -2.73 12.50
C TYR A 6 2.06 -3.16 12.43
N SER A 7 1.40 -3.22 13.58
CA SER A 7 -0.07 -3.38 13.67
C SER A 7 -0.63 -2.73 14.94
N HIS A 8 -1.95 -2.62 15.07
CA HIS A 8 -2.61 -2.12 16.28
C HIS A 8 -4.07 -2.57 16.35
N ASP A 9 -4.61 -2.77 17.55
CA ASP A 9 -5.97 -3.28 17.78
C ASP A 9 -7.06 -2.31 17.29
N SER A 10 -6.77 -1.00 17.25
CA SER A 10 -7.73 0.01 16.76
C SER A 10 -8.17 -0.21 15.31
N PHE A 11 -7.41 -0.96 14.51
CA PHE A 11 -7.81 -1.32 13.16
C PHE A 11 -9.09 -2.16 13.12
N ASP A 12 -9.41 -2.88 14.21
CA ASP A 12 -10.64 -3.66 14.35
C ASP A 12 -11.87 -2.77 14.57
N HIS A 13 -11.65 -1.50 14.94
CA HIS A 13 -12.69 -0.51 15.13
C HIS A 13 -13.04 0.27 13.84
N HIS A 14 -12.31 0.03 12.74
CA HIS A 14 -12.74 0.39 11.40
C HIS A 14 -13.78 -0.62 10.89
N ALA A 15 -15.01 -0.46 11.39
CA ALA A 15 -16.14 -1.30 11.00
C ALA A 15 -16.72 -0.85 9.66
N THR A 16 -17.10 -1.83 8.84
CA THR A 16 -17.77 -1.67 7.57
C THR A 16 -19.14 -2.39 7.61
N PRO A 17 -20.07 -2.10 6.68
CA PRO A 17 -21.36 -2.78 6.64
C PRO A 17 -21.22 -4.32 6.54
N GLU A 18 -22.22 -5.06 6.98
CA GLU A 18 -22.26 -6.51 6.81
C GLU A 18 -22.15 -6.89 5.32
N GLY A 19 -21.28 -7.85 5.01
CA GLY A 19 -21.02 -8.28 3.62
C GLY A 19 -20.05 -7.38 2.85
N HIS A 20 -19.56 -6.29 3.43
CA HIS A 20 -18.53 -5.47 2.82
C HIS A 20 -17.20 -6.26 2.68
N PRO A 21 -16.52 -6.23 1.52
CA PRO A 21 -15.31 -7.03 1.31
C PRO A 21 -14.14 -6.57 2.18
N GLU A 22 -14.01 -5.26 2.42
CA GLU A 22 -13.06 -4.66 3.37
C GLU A 22 -13.53 -4.89 4.83
N GLN A 23 -13.55 -6.15 5.26
CA GLN A 23 -14.01 -6.58 6.59
C GLN A 23 -12.85 -6.73 7.58
N VAL A 24 -13.13 -6.58 8.87
CA VAL A 24 -12.16 -6.79 9.97
C VAL A 24 -11.49 -8.17 9.90
N ALA A 25 -12.23 -9.19 9.46
CA ALA A 25 -11.72 -10.55 9.32
C ALA A 25 -10.49 -10.66 8.40
N ARG A 26 -10.28 -9.72 7.46
CA ARG A 26 -9.06 -9.64 6.64
C ARG A 26 -7.81 -9.51 7.51
N LEU A 27 -7.81 -8.57 8.45
CA LEU A 27 -6.67 -8.34 9.32
C LEU A 27 -6.49 -9.46 10.33
N HIS A 28 -7.57 -10.10 10.79
CA HIS A 28 -7.46 -11.30 11.61
C HIS A 28 -6.76 -12.43 10.83
N ALA A 29 -7.16 -12.69 9.58
CA ALA A 29 -6.52 -13.70 8.74
C ALA A 29 -5.02 -13.41 8.53
N VAL A 30 -4.65 -12.14 8.35
CA VAL A 30 -3.24 -11.71 8.26
C VAL A 30 -2.50 -11.92 9.58
N ARG A 31 -3.07 -11.52 10.72
CA ARG A 31 -2.47 -11.68 12.05
C ARG A 31 -2.25 -13.16 12.38
N ASP A 32 -3.22 -14.01 12.08
CA ASP A 32 -3.15 -15.46 12.29
C ASP A 32 -2.08 -16.09 11.40
N ALA A 33 -2.03 -15.73 10.11
CA ALA A 33 -1.03 -16.24 9.16
C ALA A 33 0.41 -15.91 9.58
N LEU A 34 0.60 -14.77 10.24
CA LEU A 34 1.89 -14.30 10.72
C LEU A 34 2.16 -14.66 12.18
N ALA A 35 1.26 -15.33 12.89
CA ALA A 35 1.35 -15.50 14.36
C ALA A 35 2.63 -16.20 14.80
N ASP A 36 3.03 -17.26 14.08
CA ASP A 36 4.22 -18.07 14.39
C ASP A 36 5.52 -17.53 13.77
N PHE A 37 5.46 -16.42 13.04
CA PHE A 37 6.66 -15.79 12.48
C PHE A 37 7.44 -15.06 13.59
N ASP A 38 8.76 -15.26 13.58
CA ASP A 38 9.72 -14.50 14.39
C ASP A 38 9.93 -13.11 13.75
N LEU A 39 9.18 -12.13 14.24
CA LEU A 39 9.14 -10.75 13.72
C LEU A 39 9.35 -9.76 14.88
N ASP A 40 9.98 -8.62 14.58
CA ASP A 40 9.98 -7.47 15.48
C ASP A 40 8.60 -6.80 15.44
N ARG A 41 7.73 -7.08 16.41
CA ARG A 41 6.36 -6.58 16.42
C ARG A 41 6.27 -5.25 17.17
N ARG A 42 5.77 -4.22 16.49
CA ARG A 42 5.60 -2.88 17.04
C ARG A 42 4.17 -2.40 16.89
N GLU A 43 3.72 -1.65 17.88
CA GLU A 43 2.44 -0.96 17.78
C GLU A 43 2.52 0.16 16.75
N ALA A 44 1.52 0.25 15.88
CA ALA A 44 1.33 1.39 15.00
C ALA A 44 1.08 2.65 15.84
N PRO A 45 1.95 3.67 15.83
CA PRO A 45 1.67 4.92 16.54
C PRO A 45 0.56 5.70 15.84
N ILE A 46 -0.07 6.64 16.55
CA ILE A 46 -1.04 7.55 15.94
C ILE A 46 -0.30 8.72 15.27
N ALA A 47 -0.53 8.95 13.98
CA ALA A 47 0.03 10.11 13.30
C ALA A 47 -0.65 11.41 13.75
N PRO A 48 0.11 12.50 13.95
CA PRO A 48 -0.50 13.83 14.09
C PRO A 48 -1.06 14.31 12.74
N TRP A 49 -2.09 15.16 12.77
CA TRP A 49 -2.70 15.71 11.55
C TRP A 49 -1.71 16.45 10.63
N SER A 50 -0.61 16.99 11.17
CA SER A 50 0.47 17.61 10.37
C SER A 50 1.07 16.67 9.32
N GLU A 51 1.00 15.37 9.57
CA GLU A 51 1.46 14.36 8.64
C GLU A 51 0.45 14.07 7.54
N VAL A 52 -0.84 14.01 7.88
CA VAL A 52 -1.92 13.91 6.88
C VAL A 52 -1.91 15.14 5.95
N LEU A 53 -1.60 16.32 6.52
CA LEU A 53 -1.46 17.57 5.78
C LEU A 53 -0.35 17.60 4.72
N ARG A 54 0.53 16.59 4.66
CA ARG A 54 1.51 16.45 3.56
C ARG A 54 0.87 16.13 2.21
N CYS A 55 -0.31 15.52 2.23
CA CYS A 55 -1.03 15.06 1.03
C CYS A 55 -2.46 15.60 0.98
N HIS A 56 -3.14 15.69 2.12
CA HIS A 56 -4.55 16.05 2.19
C HIS A 56 -4.72 17.44 2.79
N SER A 57 -5.54 18.28 2.17
CA SER A 57 -5.76 19.65 2.67
C SER A 57 -6.48 19.66 4.03
N GLN A 58 -6.40 20.78 4.77
CA GLN A 58 -7.21 20.94 5.98
C GLN A 58 -8.71 20.78 5.69
N ALA A 59 -9.18 21.24 4.52
CA ALA A 59 -10.57 21.09 4.10
C ALA A 59 -10.96 19.62 3.89
N TYR A 60 -10.03 18.75 3.46
CA TYR A 60 -10.25 17.30 3.40
C TYR A 60 -10.50 16.73 4.80
N ILE A 61 -9.59 17.05 5.74
CA ILE A 61 -9.66 16.60 7.13
C ILE A 61 -10.97 17.06 7.77
N ASP A 62 -11.33 18.33 7.59
CA ASP A 62 -12.55 18.90 8.16
C ASP A 62 -13.80 18.20 7.64
N ARG A 63 -13.87 17.87 6.34
CA ARG A 63 -14.98 17.09 5.75
C ARG A 63 -15.05 15.68 6.32
N LEU A 64 -13.92 15.00 6.44
CA LEU A 64 -13.86 13.66 7.02
C LEU A 64 -14.35 13.66 8.47
N MET A 65 -13.83 14.58 9.29
CA MET A 65 -14.22 14.72 10.70
C MET A 65 -15.69 15.12 10.88
N ALA A 66 -16.22 15.98 10.00
CA ALA A 66 -17.64 16.35 10.02
C ALA A 66 -18.56 15.17 9.66
N THR A 67 -18.04 14.17 8.95
CA THR A 67 -18.79 12.97 8.52
C THR A 67 -18.62 11.80 9.50
N GLN A 68 -17.57 11.82 10.34
CA GLN A 68 -17.32 10.77 11.31
C GLN A 68 -18.50 10.61 12.28
N PRO A 69 -19.15 9.44 12.32
CA PRO A 69 -20.30 9.24 13.18
C PRO A 69 -19.87 9.01 14.63
N ALA A 70 -20.66 9.50 15.58
CA ALA A 70 -20.49 9.13 16.99
C ALA A 70 -20.90 7.67 17.27
N GLN A 71 -21.84 7.13 16.51
CA GLN A 71 -22.34 5.75 16.57
C GLN A 71 -22.80 5.29 15.19
N GLY A 72 -22.71 3.98 14.92
CA GLY A 72 -23.13 3.40 13.64
C GLY A 72 -22.15 3.70 12.50
N LEU A 73 -22.65 3.71 11.27
CA LEU A 73 -21.86 3.91 10.07
C LEU A 73 -22.32 5.17 9.31
N ALA A 74 -21.37 5.90 8.73
CA ALA A 74 -21.62 6.97 7.77
C ALA A 74 -20.93 6.63 6.45
N GLN A 75 -21.59 6.87 5.33
CA GLN A 75 -21.06 6.58 4.01
C GLN A 75 -20.38 7.83 3.43
N LEU A 76 -19.15 7.70 2.94
CA LEU A 76 -18.37 8.78 2.33
C LEU A 76 -18.55 8.84 0.81
N ASP A 77 -18.59 7.69 0.16
CA ASP A 77 -18.83 7.55 -1.29
C ASP A 77 -19.57 6.23 -1.61
N GLY A 78 -19.49 5.72 -2.83
CA GLY A 78 -20.20 4.49 -3.23
C GLY A 78 -19.90 3.26 -2.37
N ASP A 79 -18.69 3.18 -1.80
CA ASP A 79 -18.19 1.95 -1.16
C ASP A 79 -17.29 2.20 0.08
N THR A 80 -17.07 3.45 0.48
CA THR A 80 -16.22 3.83 1.61
C THR A 80 -17.06 4.29 2.79
N TYR A 81 -16.78 3.76 3.98
CA TYR A 81 -17.56 4.00 5.18
C TYR A 81 -16.71 4.46 6.37
N LEU A 82 -17.32 5.24 7.25
CA LEU A 82 -16.79 5.60 8.56
C LEU A 82 -17.61 4.95 9.67
N ALA A 83 -16.93 4.38 10.64
CA ALA A 83 -17.38 4.02 11.96
C ALA A 83 -16.70 4.96 12.98
N PRO A 84 -17.11 4.96 14.27
CA PRO A 84 -16.50 5.83 15.28
C PRO A 84 -14.98 5.66 15.41
N GLY A 85 -14.45 4.45 15.18
CA GLY A 85 -13.01 4.16 15.24
C GLY A 85 -12.23 4.38 13.94
N SER A 86 -12.89 4.70 12.83
CA SER A 86 -12.26 4.75 11.50
C SER A 86 -11.13 5.78 11.39
N VAL A 87 -11.31 6.96 11.96
CA VAL A 87 -10.29 8.02 11.88
C VAL A 87 -9.05 7.65 12.68
N GLU A 88 -9.21 7.09 13.88
CA GLU A 88 -8.07 6.59 14.66
C GLU A 88 -7.34 5.48 13.90
N ALA A 89 -8.07 4.51 13.34
CA ALA A 89 -7.50 3.45 12.52
C ALA A 89 -6.71 4.01 11.32
N GLY A 90 -7.26 4.98 10.59
CA GLY A 90 -6.56 5.63 9.48
C GLY A 90 -5.30 6.37 9.94
N LEU A 91 -5.35 7.12 11.05
CA LEU A 91 -4.18 7.81 11.60
C LEU A 91 -3.11 6.84 12.11
N ARG A 92 -3.49 5.66 12.57
CA ARG A 92 -2.58 4.58 12.96
C ARG A 92 -1.92 3.94 11.74
N ALA A 93 -2.65 3.78 10.63
CA ALA A 93 -2.07 3.31 9.37
C ALA A 93 -1.00 4.28 8.85
N VAL A 94 -1.32 5.58 8.86
CA VAL A 94 -0.35 6.65 8.53
C VAL A 94 0.83 6.61 9.51
N GLY A 95 0.59 6.54 10.81
CA GLY A 95 1.66 6.56 11.81
C GLY A 95 2.58 5.33 11.73
N ALA A 96 2.04 4.15 11.41
CA ALA A 96 2.84 2.95 11.14
C ALA A 96 3.78 3.14 9.95
N ALA A 97 3.26 3.67 8.83
CA ALA A 97 4.08 3.94 7.65
C ALA A 97 5.22 4.92 7.94
N GLN A 98 4.98 5.89 8.82
CA GLN A 98 5.97 6.89 9.20
C GLN A 98 7.04 6.35 10.11
N ALA A 99 6.65 5.61 11.14
CA ALA A 99 7.58 4.95 12.03
C ALA A 99 8.43 3.93 11.27
N ALA A 100 7.85 3.22 10.31
CA ALA A 100 8.58 2.31 9.43
C ALA A 100 9.60 3.06 8.56
N VAL A 101 9.22 4.14 7.90
CA VAL A 101 10.14 4.98 7.11
C VAL A 101 11.27 5.53 7.98
N ASP A 102 10.95 6.07 9.15
CA ASP A 102 11.94 6.63 10.08
C ASP A 102 12.96 5.58 10.52
N ALA A 103 12.49 4.39 10.92
CA ALA A 103 13.32 3.31 11.40
C ALA A 103 14.20 2.72 10.28
N VAL A 104 13.67 2.64 9.06
CA VAL A 104 14.41 2.15 7.89
C VAL A 104 15.49 3.15 7.46
N LEU A 105 15.21 4.45 7.51
CA LEU A 105 16.17 5.50 7.12
C LEU A 105 17.20 5.81 8.21
N SER A 106 16.88 5.59 9.49
CA SER A 106 17.83 5.69 10.59
C SER A 106 18.81 4.50 10.66
N GLY A 107 18.52 3.42 9.92
CA GLY A 107 19.29 2.18 9.94
C GLY A 107 18.98 1.29 11.15
N GLU A 108 17.92 1.59 11.90
CA GLU A 108 17.46 0.76 13.01
C GLU A 108 16.93 -0.59 12.51
N ILE A 109 16.21 -0.58 11.39
CA ILE A 109 15.66 -1.77 10.74
C ILE A 109 15.94 -1.69 9.23
N THR A 110 15.93 -2.82 8.53
CA THR A 110 16.13 -2.82 7.08
C THR A 110 14.80 -2.81 6.33
N ARG A 111 13.79 -3.53 6.86
CA ARG A 111 12.50 -3.71 6.21
C ARG A 111 11.36 -3.75 7.20
N ALA A 112 10.20 -3.26 6.75
CA ALA A 112 8.96 -3.30 7.53
C ALA A 112 7.77 -3.76 6.68
N PHE A 113 6.85 -4.46 7.32
CA PHE A 113 5.50 -4.72 6.82
C PHE A 113 4.47 -4.10 7.76
N ILE A 114 3.48 -3.41 7.19
CA ILE A 114 2.42 -2.73 7.93
C ILE A 114 1.12 -3.47 7.68
N ALA A 115 0.67 -4.22 8.68
CA ALA A 115 -0.63 -4.88 8.67
C ALA A 115 -1.68 -3.91 9.23
N ALA A 116 -2.11 -2.98 8.39
CA ALA A 116 -3.06 -1.92 8.72
C ALA A 116 -4.38 -2.02 7.94
N ARG A 117 -5.42 -1.46 8.54
CA ARG A 117 -6.72 -1.19 7.93
C ARG A 117 -7.27 0.13 8.52
N PRO A 118 -7.88 1.03 7.75
CA PRO A 118 -8.19 0.94 6.30
C PRO A 118 -6.95 1.03 5.38
N PRO A 119 -7.08 0.62 4.10
CA PRO A 119 -6.07 0.83 3.06
C PRO A 119 -5.92 2.33 2.69
N GLY A 120 -5.03 2.65 1.75
CA GLY A 120 -4.71 4.03 1.41
C GLY A 120 -4.56 4.40 -0.07
N HIS A 121 -4.23 3.48 -0.97
CA HIS A 121 -3.79 3.85 -2.33
C HIS A 121 -4.85 4.52 -3.24
N HIS A 122 -6.15 4.47 -2.88
CA HIS A 122 -7.24 5.15 -3.60
C HIS A 122 -7.56 6.57 -3.09
N ALA A 123 -7.07 6.97 -1.91
CA ALA A 123 -7.43 8.27 -1.33
C ALA A 123 -6.74 9.43 -2.07
N GLU A 124 -7.51 10.15 -2.89
CA GLU A 124 -7.09 11.32 -3.67
C GLU A 124 -7.00 12.59 -2.82
N THR A 125 -6.41 13.66 -3.37
CA THR A 125 -6.22 14.98 -2.75
C THR A 125 -7.47 15.53 -2.07
N ASN A 126 -8.65 15.25 -2.64
CA ASN A 126 -9.93 15.81 -2.20
C ASN A 126 -11.00 14.77 -1.87
N GLN A 127 -10.73 13.47 -2.05
CA GLN A 127 -11.74 12.42 -1.93
C GLN A 127 -11.18 11.17 -1.22
N ALA A 128 -11.87 10.75 -0.15
CA ALA A 128 -11.74 9.40 0.38
C ALA A 128 -12.62 8.47 -0.48
N MET A 129 -12.05 7.38 -0.99
CA MET A 129 -12.73 6.48 -1.92
C MET A 129 -12.07 5.10 -1.94
N GLY A 130 -12.76 4.08 -2.48
CA GLY A 130 -12.19 2.74 -2.64
C GLY A 130 -11.70 2.17 -1.31
N PHE A 131 -12.51 2.35 -0.26
CA PHE A 131 -12.21 1.97 1.12
C PHE A 131 -11.11 2.79 1.81
N CYS A 132 -10.42 3.68 1.08
CA CYS A 132 -9.24 4.39 1.56
C CYS A 132 -9.60 5.74 2.19
N LEU A 133 -9.08 6.00 3.39
CA LEU A 133 -9.33 7.26 4.11
C LEU A 133 -8.17 8.26 4.02
N PHE A 134 -6.94 7.79 3.86
CA PHE A 134 -5.75 8.63 3.72
C PHE A 134 -4.78 7.94 2.79
N GLY A 135 -4.06 8.71 1.97
CA GLY A 135 -3.02 8.22 1.07
C GLY A 135 -1.78 7.75 1.82
N THR A 136 -1.87 6.64 2.57
CA THR A 136 -0.87 6.17 3.55
C THR A 136 0.53 6.09 2.96
N VAL A 137 0.69 5.39 1.83
CA VAL A 137 2.00 5.22 1.17
C VAL A 137 2.49 6.54 0.54
N ALA A 138 1.60 7.36 -0.02
CA ALA A 138 1.97 8.68 -0.54
C ALA A 138 2.46 9.63 0.57
N ILE A 139 1.80 9.63 1.74
CA ILE A 139 2.22 10.40 2.92
C ILE A 139 3.59 9.91 3.41
N ALA A 140 3.83 8.61 3.41
CA ALA A 140 5.13 8.02 3.76
C ALA A 140 6.23 8.46 2.79
N ALA A 141 5.94 8.53 1.48
CA ALA A 141 6.86 9.08 0.48
C ALA A 141 7.17 10.55 0.75
N LYS A 142 6.15 11.39 0.98
CA LYS A 142 6.35 12.81 1.33
C LYS A 142 7.15 12.98 2.63
N ARG A 143 6.99 12.10 3.61
CA ARG A 143 7.83 12.09 4.81
C ARG A 143 9.29 11.78 4.49
N ALA A 144 9.55 10.72 3.73
CA ALA A 144 10.91 10.36 3.32
C ALA A 144 11.59 11.52 2.56
N LEU A 145 10.87 12.20 1.67
CA LEU A 145 11.38 13.33 0.91
C LEU A 145 11.58 14.59 1.76
N ASP A 146 10.55 15.04 2.46
CA ASP A 146 10.53 16.39 3.05
C ASP A 146 11.08 16.41 4.49
N HIS A 147 11.04 15.30 5.21
CA HIS A 147 11.62 15.19 6.55
C HIS A 147 13.04 14.62 6.53
N HIS A 148 13.26 13.54 5.77
CA HIS A 148 14.57 12.87 5.70
C HIS A 148 15.45 13.34 4.52
N GLY A 149 14.92 14.18 3.64
CA GLY A 149 15.70 14.81 2.58
C GLY A 149 16.05 13.87 1.42
N LEU A 150 15.33 12.75 1.25
CA LEU A 150 15.54 11.89 0.09
C LEU A 150 15.22 12.64 -1.20
N SER A 151 15.94 12.31 -2.25
CA SER A 151 15.75 12.85 -3.59
C SER A 151 15.03 11.89 -4.52
N ARG A 152 15.02 10.58 -4.21
CA ARG A 152 14.42 9.54 -5.05
C ARG A 152 13.74 8.47 -4.21
N VAL A 153 12.41 8.41 -4.27
CA VAL A 153 11.60 7.36 -3.63
C VAL A 153 10.81 6.62 -4.70
N ALA A 154 10.91 5.29 -4.75
CA ALA A 154 10.07 4.49 -5.64
C ALA A 154 8.87 3.94 -4.86
N ILE A 155 7.69 3.98 -5.47
CA ILE A 155 6.48 3.31 -4.98
C ILE A 155 6.11 2.24 -5.99
N VAL A 156 6.03 0.99 -5.56
CA VAL A 156 5.54 -0.13 -6.36
C VAL A 156 4.18 -0.55 -5.83
N ASP A 157 3.15 -0.37 -6.66
CA ASP A 157 1.78 -0.74 -6.34
C ASP A 157 1.35 -1.94 -7.20
N PHE A 158 1.18 -3.08 -6.54
CA PHE A 158 0.74 -4.31 -7.17
C PHE A 158 -0.64 -4.76 -6.68
N ASP A 159 -1.38 -3.88 -5.98
CA ASP A 159 -2.82 -4.05 -5.83
C ASP A 159 -3.46 -4.13 -7.22
N VAL A 160 -4.49 -4.96 -7.37
CA VAL A 160 -5.13 -5.18 -8.66
C VAL A 160 -5.87 -3.94 -9.16
N HIS A 161 -6.29 -3.06 -8.26
CA HIS A 161 -6.92 -1.80 -8.59
C HIS A 161 -5.85 -0.73 -8.80
N HIS A 162 -6.13 0.21 -9.70
CA HIS A 162 -5.22 1.33 -9.90
C HIS A 162 -5.14 2.18 -8.64
N GLY A 163 -3.92 2.40 -8.11
CA GLY A 163 -3.63 3.36 -7.04
C GLY A 163 -3.79 4.82 -7.46
N ASN A 164 -4.99 5.20 -7.90
CA ASN A 164 -5.33 6.54 -8.39
C ASN A 164 -5.08 7.63 -7.34
N GLY A 165 -5.25 7.33 -6.05
CA GLY A 165 -4.95 8.26 -4.96
C GLY A 165 -3.47 8.58 -4.88
N THR A 166 -2.61 7.55 -4.92
CA THR A 166 -1.15 7.73 -4.96
C THR A 166 -0.72 8.52 -6.20
N GLN A 167 -1.29 8.20 -7.37
CA GLN A 167 -1.03 8.93 -8.61
C GLN A 167 -1.46 10.41 -8.51
N ASP A 168 -2.67 10.69 -8.01
CA ASP A 168 -3.19 12.06 -7.87
C ASP A 168 -2.35 12.88 -6.89
N LEU A 169 -2.08 12.34 -5.70
CA LEU A 169 -1.33 13.00 -4.64
C LEU A 169 0.12 13.32 -5.02
N LEU A 170 0.71 12.55 -5.93
CA LEU A 170 2.13 12.66 -6.33
C LEU A 170 2.29 13.05 -7.80
N TRP A 171 1.22 13.56 -8.44
CA TRP A 171 1.20 13.91 -9.85
C TRP A 171 2.31 14.89 -10.26
N ASP A 172 2.64 15.84 -9.38
CA ASP A 172 3.62 16.91 -9.58
C ASP A 172 4.86 16.77 -8.66
N GLU A 173 5.19 15.53 -8.26
CA GLU A 173 6.36 15.23 -7.41
C GLU A 173 7.43 14.48 -8.21
N GLU A 174 8.36 15.21 -8.84
CA GLU A 174 9.43 14.64 -9.68
C GLU A 174 10.39 13.69 -8.94
N ARG A 175 10.45 13.79 -7.60
CA ARG A 175 11.32 12.96 -6.75
C ARG A 175 10.73 11.57 -6.46
N VAL A 176 9.50 11.29 -6.91
CA VAL A 176 8.86 9.97 -6.79
C VAL A 176 8.77 9.30 -8.14
N LEU A 177 9.14 8.03 -8.22
CA LEU A 177 8.70 7.13 -9.30
C LEU A 177 7.54 6.28 -8.80
N PHE A 178 6.34 6.45 -9.35
CA PHE A 178 5.18 5.62 -9.05
C PHE A 178 4.96 4.60 -10.17
N CYS A 179 5.02 3.32 -9.81
CA CYS A 179 4.78 2.21 -10.72
C CYS A 179 3.58 1.40 -10.23
N SER A 180 2.50 1.36 -11.00
CA SER A 180 1.31 0.57 -10.69
C SER A 180 1.09 -0.51 -11.76
N SER A 181 0.68 -1.71 -11.34
CA SER A 181 0.19 -2.76 -12.25
C SER A 181 -1.23 -3.17 -11.88
N GLN A 182 -2.18 -2.71 -12.67
CA GLN A 182 -3.61 -2.80 -12.38
C GLN A 182 -4.35 -3.58 -13.45
N GLN A 183 -5.49 -4.19 -13.10
CA GLN A 183 -6.41 -4.71 -14.11
C GLN A 183 -7.14 -3.56 -14.82
N ILE A 184 -7.20 -3.61 -16.15
CA ILE A 184 -8.09 -2.74 -16.94
C ILE A 184 -8.87 -3.58 -17.97
N PRO A 185 -10.20 -3.42 -18.08
CA PRO A 185 -11.05 -2.54 -17.26
C PRO A 185 -11.33 -3.09 -15.85
N LEU A 186 -11.31 -2.22 -14.85
CA LEU A 186 -11.77 -2.46 -13.47
C LEU A 186 -12.03 -1.10 -12.78
N TYR A 187 -12.65 -1.11 -11.59
CA TYR A 187 -12.61 0.05 -10.68
C TYR A 187 -11.14 0.50 -10.47
N PRO A 188 -10.84 1.80 -10.41
CA PRO A 188 -11.73 2.97 -10.45
C PRO A 188 -12.04 3.49 -11.88
N GLY A 189 -11.59 2.78 -12.93
CA GLY A 189 -11.76 3.22 -14.32
C GLY A 189 -10.70 4.22 -14.80
N SER A 190 -9.53 4.24 -14.15
CA SER A 190 -8.35 5.05 -14.51
C SER A 190 -7.08 4.19 -14.53
N GLY A 191 -5.91 4.80 -14.74
CA GLY A 191 -4.64 4.09 -14.76
C GLY A 191 -4.20 3.73 -16.17
N GLU A 192 -4.60 4.51 -17.17
CA GLU A 192 -4.20 4.27 -18.55
C GLU A 192 -2.71 4.59 -18.76
N LYS A 193 -2.07 3.92 -19.73
CA LYS A 193 -0.62 4.07 -20.01
C LYS A 193 -0.17 5.49 -20.37
N HIS A 194 -1.10 6.35 -20.80
CA HIS A 194 -0.81 7.72 -21.21
C HIS A 194 -0.82 8.71 -20.04
N GLU A 195 -1.29 8.29 -18.87
CA GLU A 195 -1.23 9.05 -17.62
C GLU A 195 0.19 8.91 -17.05
N ARG A 196 1.01 9.96 -17.20
CA ARG A 196 2.46 9.87 -16.95
C ARG A 196 2.98 10.78 -15.84
N GLY A 197 2.09 11.50 -15.14
CA GLY A 197 2.48 12.56 -14.21
C GLY A 197 3.07 13.78 -14.92
N ALA A 198 3.27 14.87 -14.19
CA ALA A 198 3.80 16.13 -14.72
C ALA A 198 5.25 16.02 -15.23
N HIS A 199 6.02 15.05 -14.74
CA HIS A 199 7.44 14.86 -15.03
C HIS A 199 7.75 13.54 -15.74
N GLY A 200 6.73 12.77 -16.13
CA GLY A 200 6.91 11.45 -16.75
C GLY A 200 7.23 10.34 -15.74
N GLN A 201 6.99 10.59 -14.46
CA GLN A 201 7.36 9.77 -13.30
C GLN A 201 6.28 8.77 -12.85
N ILE A 202 5.15 8.71 -13.56
CA ILE A 202 4.10 7.72 -13.34
C ILE A 202 4.14 6.67 -14.45
N ILE A 203 4.20 5.42 -14.03
CA ILE A 203 4.24 4.24 -14.89
C ILE A 203 3.03 3.37 -14.56
N ASN A 204 1.97 3.50 -15.35
CA ASN A 204 0.84 2.60 -15.30
C ASN A 204 1.05 1.41 -16.22
N GLN A 205 0.83 0.21 -15.70
CA GLN A 205 0.94 -1.05 -16.42
C GLN A 205 -0.40 -1.81 -16.39
N PRO A 206 -1.35 -1.43 -17.26
CA PRO A 206 -2.60 -2.15 -17.43
C PRO A 206 -2.38 -3.61 -17.81
N LEU A 207 -3.10 -4.49 -17.12
CA LEU A 207 -3.17 -5.91 -17.36
C LEU A 207 -4.61 -6.29 -17.74
N PRO A 208 -4.84 -7.02 -18.83
CA PRO A 208 -6.19 -7.47 -19.17
C PRO A 208 -6.70 -8.52 -18.17
N PRO A 209 -8.02 -8.65 -17.96
CA PRO A 209 -8.61 -9.77 -17.23
C PRO A 209 -8.07 -11.12 -17.70
N GLY A 210 -7.85 -12.04 -16.76
CA GLY A 210 -7.27 -13.34 -17.00
C GLY A 210 -5.73 -13.37 -17.07
N SER A 211 -5.05 -12.22 -16.94
CA SER A 211 -3.59 -12.20 -16.90
C SER A 211 -3.07 -12.99 -15.71
N ASN A 212 -2.17 -13.94 -15.98
CA ASN A 212 -1.55 -14.81 -14.98
C ASN A 212 -0.13 -14.32 -14.63
N GLY A 213 0.55 -15.07 -13.76
CA GLY A 213 1.93 -14.82 -13.36
C GLY A 213 2.92 -14.60 -14.49
N GLU A 214 2.85 -15.37 -15.59
CA GLU A 214 3.75 -15.20 -16.72
C GLU A 214 3.54 -13.84 -17.40
N ALA A 215 2.28 -13.46 -17.66
CA ALA A 215 1.95 -12.16 -18.24
C ALA A 215 2.41 -11.00 -17.33
N MET A 216 2.22 -11.13 -16.02
CA MET A 216 2.74 -10.18 -15.02
C MET A 216 4.26 -10.07 -15.11
N ARG A 217 4.99 -11.19 -15.06
CA ARG A 217 6.46 -11.19 -15.08
C ARG A 217 7.00 -10.51 -16.32
N GLN A 218 6.42 -10.80 -17.50
CA GLN A 218 6.81 -10.13 -18.74
C GLN A 218 6.56 -8.62 -18.68
N ALA A 219 5.42 -8.18 -18.14
CA ALA A 219 5.12 -6.76 -17.98
C ALA A 219 6.11 -6.07 -17.03
N TYR A 220 6.43 -6.70 -15.90
CA TYR A 220 7.40 -6.17 -14.93
C TYR A 220 8.83 -6.12 -15.50
N LEU A 221 9.31 -7.20 -16.12
CA LEU A 221 10.64 -7.29 -16.72
C LEU A 221 10.85 -6.31 -17.88
N SER A 222 9.80 -6.04 -18.67
CA SER A 222 9.91 -5.18 -19.84
C SER A 222 9.70 -3.70 -19.57
N ASN A 223 8.92 -3.33 -18.53
CA ASN A 223 8.49 -1.95 -18.33
C ASN A 223 8.70 -1.40 -16.91
N ILE A 224 8.41 -2.15 -15.85
CA ILE A 224 8.46 -1.61 -14.47
C ILE A 224 9.87 -1.71 -13.88
N LEU A 225 10.44 -2.91 -13.81
CA LEU A 225 11.71 -3.16 -13.13
C LEU A 225 12.88 -2.36 -13.74
N PRO A 226 13.02 -2.24 -15.08
CA PRO A 226 14.07 -1.40 -15.66
C PRO A 226 13.93 0.08 -15.28
N LYS A 227 12.70 0.60 -15.13
CA LYS A 227 12.46 2.00 -14.74
C LYS A 227 12.87 2.26 -13.30
N ILE A 228 12.59 1.31 -12.40
CA ILE A 228 13.03 1.40 -11.01
C ILE A 228 14.55 1.30 -10.93
N ASP A 229 15.17 0.41 -11.72
CA ASP A 229 16.63 0.25 -11.76
C ASP A 229 17.32 1.53 -12.26
N ASP A 230 16.82 2.13 -13.35
CA ASP A 230 17.32 3.40 -13.91
C ASP A 230 17.13 4.57 -12.93
N PHE A 231 16.02 4.58 -12.18
CA PHE A 231 15.71 5.63 -11.22
C PHE A 231 16.59 5.56 -9.96
N ALA A 232 17.19 4.41 -9.66
CA ALA A 232 18.10 4.21 -8.52
C ALA A 232 17.55 4.81 -7.21
N PRO A 233 16.41 4.29 -6.70
CA PRO A 233 15.73 4.84 -5.54
C PRO A 233 16.57 4.73 -4.27
N GLU A 234 16.34 5.64 -3.33
CA GLU A 234 16.97 5.67 -2.01
C GLU A 234 16.11 4.98 -0.94
N LEU A 235 14.85 4.68 -1.29
CA LEU A 235 13.87 3.92 -0.54
C LEU A 235 12.84 3.34 -1.52
N ILE A 236 12.42 2.10 -1.30
CA ILE A 236 11.27 1.52 -2.01
C ILE A 236 10.11 1.37 -1.03
N LEU A 237 8.96 1.91 -1.40
CA LEU A 237 7.68 1.71 -0.72
C LEU A 237 6.82 0.77 -1.56
N ILE A 238 6.03 -0.06 -0.90
CA ILE A 238 5.12 -1.01 -1.56
C ILE A 238 3.69 -0.76 -1.09
N SER A 239 2.79 -0.53 -2.04
CA SER A 239 1.34 -0.68 -1.88
C SER A 239 1.00 -2.14 -2.15
N ALA A 240 0.92 -2.94 -1.08
CA ALA A 240 0.84 -4.39 -1.15
C ALA A 240 -0.61 -4.88 -1.05
N GLY A 241 -1.32 -4.83 -2.17
CA GLY A 241 -2.62 -5.48 -2.35
C GLY A 241 -2.46 -6.92 -2.84
N PHE A 242 -3.26 -7.83 -2.30
CA PHE A 242 -3.22 -9.26 -2.67
C PHE A 242 -4.47 -9.73 -3.43
N ASP A 243 -5.24 -8.79 -3.95
CA ASP A 243 -6.47 -8.99 -4.73
C ASP A 243 -6.23 -9.30 -6.22
N ALA A 244 -4.98 -9.30 -6.68
CA ALA A 244 -4.62 -9.90 -7.97
C ALA A 244 -4.65 -11.45 -7.94
N HIS A 245 -4.80 -12.05 -6.76
CA HIS A 245 -4.87 -13.48 -6.57
C HIS A 245 -6.11 -14.07 -7.27
N LYS A 246 -5.95 -15.22 -7.93
CA LYS A 246 -7.01 -15.92 -8.71
C LYS A 246 -8.28 -16.30 -7.93
N ALA A 247 -8.22 -16.24 -6.60
CA ALA A 247 -9.35 -16.54 -5.72
C ALA A 247 -10.10 -15.29 -5.28
N ASP A 248 -9.55 -14.10 -5.53
CA ASP A 248 -10.12 -12.84 -5.05
C ASP A 248 -11.46 -12.54 -5.76
N PRO A 249 -12.50 -12.13 -5.01
CA PRO A 249 -13.81 -11.86 -5.59
C PRO A 249 -13.92 -10.51 -6.33
N LEU A 250 -12.97 -9.59 -6.15
CA LEU A 250 -13.08 -8.23 -6.67
C LEU A 250 -12.34 -7.98 -8.00
N ALA A 251 -11.59 -8.96 -8.48
CA ALA A 251 -10.87 -8.86 -9.75
C ALA A 251 -10.85 -10.19 -10.52
N ASN A 252 -10.20 -10.17 -11.68
CA ASN A 252 -10.13 -11.29 -12.61
C ASN A 252 -8.69 -11.58 -13.05
N LEU A 253 -7.69 -11.09 -12.31
CA LEU A 253 -6.31 -11.54 -12.52
C LEU A 253 -6.15 -12.95 -11.93
N MET A 254 -5.15 -13.67 -12.45
CA MET A 254 -4.97 -15.10 -12.19
C MET A 254 -3.62 -15.37 -11.52
N TRP A 255 -3.18 -14.49 -10.62
CA TRP A 255 -1.92 -14.67 -9.91
C TRP A 255 -2.10 -15.68 -8.77
N ASP A 256 -1.00 -16.22 -8.30
CA ASP A 256 -0.95 -17.01 -7.07
C ASP A 256 0.18 -16.55 -6.14
N GLU A 257 0.33 -17.23 -5.00
CA GLU A 257 1.32 -16.88 -3.99
C GLU A 257 2.76 -16.87 -4.55
N GLY A 258 3.05 -17.75 -5.52
CA GLY A 258 4.36 -17.82 -6.17
C GLY A 258 4.68 -16.60 -7.04
N ASP A 259 3.67 -15.90 -7.52
CA ASP A 259 3.83 -14.64 -8.26
C ASP A 259 4.13 -13.46 -7.34
N PHE A 260 3.44 -13.38 -6.20
CA PHE A 260 3.76 -12.40 -5.16
C PHE A 260 5.17 -12.62 -4.59
N VAL A 261 5.59 -13.88 -4.38
CA VAL A 261 6.97 -14.23 -4.00
C VAL A 261 7.95 -13.71 -5.03
N TRP A 262 7.76 -14.04 -6.31
CA TRP A 262 8.66 -13.61 -7.38
C TRP A 262 8.78 -12.09 -7.43
N LEU A 263 7.66 -11.37 -7.37
CA LEU A 263 7.65 -9.91 -7.44
C LEU A 263 8.35 -9.29 -6.23
N THR A 264 8.11 -9.83 -5.03
CA THR A 264 8.78 -9.36 -3.80
C THR A 264 10.28 -9.57 -3.88
N VAL A 265 10.75 -10.71 -4.42
CA VAL A 265 12.17 -10.97 -4.67
C VAL A 265 12.77 -9.90 -5.59
N GLN A 266 12.11 -9.60 -6.72
CA GLN A 266 12.61 -8.59 -7.66
C GLN A 266 12.69 -7.19 -7.04
N ILE A 267 11.70 -6.81 -6.24
CA ILE A 267 11.70 -5.52 -5.52
C ILE A 267 12.82 -5.49 -4.49
N CYS A 268 12.99 -6.55 -3.70
CA CYS A 268 14.07 -6.65 -2.71
C CYS A 268 15.47 -6.65 -3.36
N ASP A 269 15.64 -7.27 -4.53
CA ASP A 269 16.89 -7.21 -5.31
C ASP A 269 17.24 -5.78 -5.72
N LEU A 270 16.25 -5.02 -6.22
CA LEU A 270 16.41 -3.59 -6.55
C LEU A 270 16.73 -2.79 -5.29
N ALA A 271 16.08 -3.10 -4.17
CA ALA A 271 16.34 -2.43 -2.91
C ALA A 271 17.77 -2.67 -2.40
N VAL A 272 18.26 -3.92 -2.45
CA VAL A 272 19.65 -4.27 -2.08
C VAL A 272 20.64 -3.50 -2.97
N ARG A 273 20.35 -3.40 -4.27
CA ARG A 273 21.21 -2.70 -5.23
C ARG A 273 21.28 -1.19 -5.01
N HIS A 274 20.15 -0.54 -4.76
CA HIS A 274 20.05 0.93 -4.82
C HIS A 274 19.88 1.63 -3.48
N CYS A 275 19.22 0.97 -2.52
CA CYS A 275 18.87 1.58 -1.24
C CYS A 275 19.25 0.73 -0.03
N HIS A 276 20.32 -0.08 -0.11
CA HIS A 276 20.81 -0.88 1.02
C HIS A 276 19.74 -1.82 1.62
N GLY A 277 18.84 -2.33 0.78
CA GLY A 277 17.77 -3.25 1.17
C GLY A 277 16.55 -2.58 1.80
N ARG A 278 16.51 -1.24 1.87
CA ARG A 278 15.44 -0.45 2.51
C ARG A 278 14.10 -0.58 1.79
N VAL A 279 13.16 -1.29 2.43
CA VAL A 279 11.79 -1.52 1.93
C VAL A 279 10.77 -1.30 3.04
N VAL A 280 9.71 -0.53 2.76
CA VAL A 280 8.53 -0.45 3.62
C VAL A 280 7.30 -0.88 2.81
N SER A 281 6.61 -1.91 3.27
CA SER A 281 5.43 -2.48 2.60
C SER A 281 4.18 -2.25 3.45
N SER A 282 3.11 -1.74 2.84
CA SER A 282 1.83 -1.49 3.50
C SER A 282 0.74 -2.32 2.87
N LEU A 283 -0.03 -3.03 3.69
CA LEU A 283 -1.20 -3.78 3.22
C LEU A 283 -2.23 -2.83 2.59
N GLU A 284 -2.72 -3.18 1.40
CA GLU A 284 -3.82 -2.51 0.70
C GLU A 284 -5.03 -3.47 0.59
N GLY A 285 -5.41 -3.92 -0.62
CA GLY A 285 -6.50 -4.84 -0.91
C GLY A 285 -6.18 -6.34 -0.71
N GLY A 286 -7.12 -7.19 -1.14
CA GLY A 286 -7.11 -8.64 -0.96
C GLY A 286 -8.24 -9.11 -0.06
N TYR A 287 -9.23 -9.83 -0.60
CA TYR A 287 -10.57 -9.98 -0.03
C TYR A 287 -11.03 -11.43 0.08
N ASP A 288 -10.36 -12.39 -0.57
CA ASP A 288 -10.45 -13.81 -0.20
C ASP A 288 -9.54 -14.10 1.01
N LEU A 289 -10.13 -14.44 2.17
CA LEU A 289 -9.37 -14.53 3.43
C LEU A 289 -8.25 -15.60 3.40
N PRO A 290 -8.48 -16.84 2.90
CA PRO A 290 -7.42 -17.82 2.78
C PRO A 290 -6.30 -17.39 1.84
N ALA A 291 -6.63 -16.86 0.66
CA ALA A 291 -5.63 -16.39 -0.30
C ALA A 291 -4.84 -15.19 0.22
N LEU A 292 -5.50 -14.24 0.88
CA LEU A 292 -4.87 -13.09 1.54
C LEU A 292 -3.85 -13.56 2.58
N ALA A 293 -4.26 -14.45 3.48
CA ALA A 293 -3.40 -15.03 4.51
C ALA A 293 -2.16 -15.69 3.90
N ALA A 294 -2.34 -16.56 2.90
CA ALA A 294 -1.26 -17.26 2.23
C ALA A 294 -0.32 -16.32 1.48
N SER A 295 -0.86 -15.34 0.75
CA SER A 295 -0.07 -14.39 -0.04
C SER A 295 0.72 -13.42 0.84
N VAL A 296 0.13 -12.92 1.93
CA VAL A 296 0.83 -12.08 2.91
C VAL A 296 1.95 -12.86 3.59
N ALA A 297 1.69 -14.10 4.04
CA ALA A 297 2.73 -14.95 4.61
C ALA A 297 3.89 -15.16 3.62
N ALA A 298 3.58 -15.42 2.34
CA ALA A 298 4.59 -15.60 1.31
C ALA A 298 5.40 -14.32 1.05
N HIS A 299 4.75 -13.15 0.99
CA HIS A 299 5.41 -11.85 0.88
C HIS A 299 6.35 -11.56 2.05
N VAL A 300 5.86 -11.75 3.29
CA VAL A 300 6.64 -11.49 4.51
C VAL A 300 7.83 -12.45 4.67
N THR A 301 7.68 -13.71 4.26
CA THR A 301 8.81 -14.67 4.21
C THR A 301 9.95 -14.12 3.36
N VAL A 302 9.66 -13.62 2.15
CA VAL A 302 10.69 -13.02 1.28
C VAL A 302 11.29 -11.77 1.92
N LEU A 303 10.48 -10.89 2.52
CA LEU A 303 10.99 -9.71 3.22
C LEU A 303 12.00 -10.09 4.33
N LYS A 304 11.78 -11.21 5.04
CA LYS A 304 12.65 -11.70 6.12
C LYS A 304 13.93 -12.35 5.61
N GLU A 305 13.83 -13.15 4.56
CA GLU A 305 14.90 -14.04 4.09
C GLU A 305 15.81 -13.43 3.01
N HIS A 306 15.36 -12.39 2.29
CA HIS A 306 16.09 -11.92 1.10
C HIS A 306 17.29 -11.02 1.44
N GLY A 307 18.50 -11.37 0.96
CA GLY A 307 19.69 -10.51 1.04
C GLY A 307 20.60 -10.75 2.26
N GLU A 308 21.10 -11.98 2.39
CA GLU A 308 22.47 -12.22 2.90
C GLU A 308 23.52 -11.70 1.91
#